data_AF-A0A2G6IUF2-F1
#
_entry.id   AF-A0A2G6IUF2-F1
#
_cell.length_a   1.000
_cell.length_b   1.000
_cell.length_c   1.000
_cell.angle_alpha   90.00
_cell.angle_beta   90.00
_cell.angle_gamma   90.00
#
_symmetry.space_group_name_H-M   'P 1'
#
loop_
_entity.id
_entity.type
_entity.pdbx_description
1 polymer ?
#
loop_
_entity_poly.entity_id
_entity_poly.type
_entity_poly.pdbx_seq_one_letter_code
_entity_poly.pdbx_strand_id
1 'polypeptide(L)'
;MMRKILPVLLLLIGIGAGIGGGIMLKPAAEEAHQSEPHEVSDPVHADTAAPADDEGHEVLPEYVKMNNQFIIPVIRDEKVAALVVMSISIEAMPGGQEAIFQLEPKLRDEFNQVLFEHANAGGFDGVFTSSNKMLILRDSLYEVAHKVAGPVVKGVLISEIVRQDN
;
A
#
# COMPACT_ATOMS: atom_id res chain seq x y z
N MET A 1 17.48 22.14 50.34
CA MET A 1 16.55 21.10 49.85
C MET A 1 15.52 21.60 48.83
N MET A 2 15.61 22.84 48.30
CA MET A 2 14.65 23.39 47.32
C MET A 2 14.92 23.05 45.84
N ARG A 3 16.10 22.51 45.49
CA ARG A 3 16.47 22.19 44.10
C ARG A 3 15.72 20.99 43.50
N LYS A 4 14.96 20.24 44.32
CA LYS A 4 14.14 19.10 43.88
C LYS A 4 12.65 19.42 43.78
N ILE A 5 12.20 20.57 44.27
CA ILE A 5 10.78 20.95 44.24
C ILE A 5 10.36 21.34 42.82
N LEU A 6 11.20 22.12 42.12
CA LEU A 6 10.94 22.56 40.75
C LEU A 6 10.76 21.39 39.75
N PRO A 7 11.64 20.36 39.70
CA PRO A 7 11.44 19.23 38.79
C PRO A 7 10.23 18.35 39.16
N VAL A 8 9.89 18.21 40.44
CA VAL A 8 8.70 17.46 40.86
C VAL A 8 7.41 18.18 40.48
N LEU A 9 7.41 19.51 40.60
CA LEU A 9 6.25 20.33 40.24
C LEU A 9 6.03 20.34 38.72
N LEU A 10 7.09 20.42 37.92
CA LEU A 10 7.01 20.26 36.47
C LEU A 10 6.51 18.87 36.05
N LEU A 11 6.94 17.80 36.74
CA LEU A 11 6.46 16.44 36.49
C LEU A 11 4.95 16.35 36.74
N LEU A 12 4.46 16.89 37.85
CA LEU A 12 3.03 16.85 38.20
C LEU A 12 2.17 17.67 37.22
N ILE A 13 2.64 18.84 36.80
CA ILE A 13 1.94 19.66 35.80
C ILE A 13 1.94 18.97 34.43
N GLY A 14 3.06 18.38 34.02
CA GLY A 14 3.15 17.66 32.75
C GLY A 14 2.21 16.45 32.69
N ILE A 15 2.12 15.68 33.77
CA ILE A 15 1.18 14.54 33.87
C ILE A 15 -0.27 15.04 33.86
N GLY A 16 -0.58 16.09 34.62
CA GLY A 16 -1.93 16.67 34.66
C GLY A 16 -2.37 17.24 33.31
N ALA A 17 -1.49 17.97 32.62
CA ALA A 17 -1.74 18.52 31.30
C ALA A 17 -1.90 17.43 30.23
N GLY A 18 -1.08 16.36 30.30
CA GLY A 18 -1.17 15.23 29.38
C GLY A 18 -2.50 14.46 29.49
N ILE A 19 -2.92 14.14 30.72
CA ILE A 19 -4.19 13.44 30.96
C ILE A 19 -5.38 14.33 30.60
N GLY A 20 -5.38 15.60 31.02
CA GLY A 20 -6.45 16.54 30.70
C GLY A 20 -6.61 16.80 29.20
N GLY A 21 -5.49 16.99 28.49
CA GLY A 21 -5.49 17.15 27.04
C GLY A 21 -5.98 15.90 26.30
N GLY A 22 -5.57 14.71 26.75
CA GLY A 22 -6.01 13.44 26.14
C GLY A 22 -7.50 13.16 26.30
N ILE A 23 -8.12 13.57 27.41
CA ILE A 23 -9.57 13.43 27.62
C ILE A 23 -10.35 14.47 26.81
N MET A 24 -9.83 15.71 26.70
CA MET A 24 -10.49 16.79 25.96
C MET A 24 -10.41 16.59 24.43
N LEU A 25 -9.29 16.08 23.91
CA LEU A 25 -9.08 15.86 22.48
C LEU A 25 -9.53 14.46 22.00
N LYS A 26 -10.08 13.63 22.89
CA LYS A 26 -10.60 12.31 22.50
C LYS A 26 -11.75 12.51 21.50
N PRO A 27 -11.61 12.09 20.23
CA PRO A 27 -12.70 12.16 19.26
C PRO A 27 -13.86 11.28 19.75
N ALA A 28 -15.10 11.73 19.54
CA ALA A 28 -16.26 10.91 19.82
C ALA A 28 -16.16 9.63 18.98
N ALA A 29 -16.27 8.47 19.63
CA ALA A 29 -16.30 7.20 18.94
C ALA A 29 -17.56 7.18 18.05
N GLU A 30 -17.36 7.00 16.74
CA GLU A 30 -18.42 6.57 15.83
C GLU A 30 -19.10 5.35 16.45
N GLU A 31 -20.42 5.40 16.57
CA GLU A 31 -21.23 4.39 17.23
C GLU A 31 -21.05 3.03 16.55
N ALA A 32 -20.29 2.14 17.19
CA ALA A 32 -20.37 0.72 16.94
C ALA A 32 -21.74 0.25 17.45
N HIS A 33 -22.71 0.11 16.54
CA HIS A 33 -23.96 -0.59 16.82
C HIS A 33 -23.66 -2.04 17.21
N GLN A 34 -23.72 -2.29 18.51
CA GLN A 34 -23.75 -3.63 19.09
C GLN A 34 -25.10 -4.27 18.77
N SER A 35 -25.04 -5.34 17.98
CA SER A 35 -26.08 -6.34 17.82
C SER A 35 -26.11 -7.30 19.00
N GLU A 36 -27.30 -7.48 19.61
CA GLU A 36 -27.95 -8.73 20.09
C GLU A 36 -28.93 -8.45 21.27
N PRO A 37 -29.92 -9.32 21.57
CA PRO A 37 -30.88 -9.98 20.69
C PRO A 37 -32.33 -9.84 21.23
N HIS A 38 -33.35 -9.82 20.37
CA HIS A 38 -34.72 -10.08 20.82
C HIS A 38 -35.54 -10.85 19.78
N GLU A 39 -35.69 -12.13 20.06
CA GLU A 39 -36.76 -13.02 19.61
C GLU A 39 -38.13 -12.38 19.93
N VAL A 40 -39.08 -12.29 18.97
CA VAL A 40 -40.19 -13.24 18.71
C VAL A 40 -41.10 -12.66 17.59
N SER A 41 -41.40 -13.51 16.57
CA SER A 41 -42.62 -13.59 15.74
C SER A 41 -43.04 -12.45 14.78
N ASP A 42 -42.92 -12.79 13.49
CA ASP A 42 -43.76 -12.46 12.31
C ASP A 42 -45.29 -12.36 12.59
N PRO A 43 -46.09 -11.60 11.79
CA PRO A 43 -46.17 -11.83 10.33
C PRO A 43 -46.37 -10.62 9.40
N VAL A 44 -45.76 -10.76 8.22
CA VAL A 44 -46.31 -10.50 6.87
C VAL A 44 -47.27 -9.31 6.72
N HIS A 45 -46.75 -8.19 6.23
CA HIS A 45 -47.46 -7.35 5.28
C HIS A 45 -46.56 -7.05 4.09
N ALA A 46 -46.89 -7.70 2.97
CA ALA A 46 -46.45 -7.28 1.66
C ALA A 46 -47.05 -5.90 1.39
N ASP A 47 -46.19 -4.89 1.25
CA ASP A 47 -46.52 -3.72 0.48
C ASP A 47 -45.39 -3.41 -0.49
N THR A 48 -45.81 -3.15 -1.71
CA THR A 48 -44.96 -3.01 -2.88
C THR A 48 -44.23 -1.66 -2.81
N ALA A 49 -42.96 -1.67 -2.43
CA ALA A 49 -42.05 -0.58 -2.70
C ALA A 49 -41.21 -0.94 -3.93
N ALA A 50 -41.17 0.02 -4.86
CA ALA A 50 -40.45 0.01 -6.13
C ALA A 50 -39.02 -0.55 -6.03
N PRO A 51 -38.41 -1.03 -7.14
CA PRO A 51 -36.98 -1.31 -7.13
C PRO A 51 -36.28 -0.01 -6.76
N ALA A 52 -35.66 0.02 -5.58
CA ALA A 52 -34.56 0.94 -5.37
C ALA A 52 -33.53 0.51 -6.42
N ASP A 53 -33.33 1.37 -7.42
CA ASP A 53 -32.14 1.31 -8.25
C ASP A 53 -30.96 1.24 -7.27
N ASP A 54 -30.37 0.05 -7.17
CA ASP A 54 -29.11 -0.16 -6.48
C ASP A 54 -28.11 0.68 -7.27
N GLU A 55 -27.91 1.93 -6.84
CA GLU A 55 -26.87 2.80 -7.34
C GLU A 55 -25.55 2.09 -7.09
N GLY A 56 -25.12 1.38 -8.14
CA GLY A 56 -24.02 0.43 -8.11
C GLY A 56 -22.85 1.01 -7.36
N HIS A 57 -22.58 0.46 -6.18
CA HIS A 57 -21.33 0.68 -5.51
C HIS A 57 -20.23 0.14 -6.43
N GLU A 58 -19.59 1.06 -7.16
CA GLU A 58 -18.49 0.76 -8.06
C GLU A 58 -17.37 0.16 -7.22
N VAL A 59 -17.17 -1.15 -7.34
CA VAL A 59 -16.19 -1.85 -6.52
C VAL A 59 -14.81 -1.49 -7.05
N LEU A 60 -14.15 -0.56 -6.36
CA LEU A 60 -12.86 -0.01 -6.75
C LEU A 60 -11.74 -1.05 -6.59
N PRO A 61 -10.71 -1.04 -7.47
CA PRO A 61 -9.53 -1.89 -7.30
C PRO A 61 -8.78 -1.55 -6.02
N GLU A 62 -8.09 -2.55 -5.47
CA GLU A 62 -7.22 -2.40 -4.32
C GLU A 62 -5.77 -2.17 -4.78
N TYR A 63 -5.01 -1.35 -4.04
CA TYR A 63 -3.62 -1.09 -4.37
C TYR A 63 -2.71 -1.54 -3.24
N VAL A 64 -1.82 -2.48 -3.55
CA VAL A 64 -0.89 -3.07 -2.59
C VAL A 64 0.51 -2.52 -2.86
N LYS A 65 0.99 -1.64 -1.99
CA LYS A 65 2.36 -1.14 -2.07
C LYS A 65 3.33 -2.24 -1.63
N MET A 66 4.34 -2.52 -2.45
CA MET A 66 5.41 -3.45 -2.09
C MET A 66 6.23 -2.88 -0.93
N ASN A 67 6.59 -3.71 0.06
CA ASN A 67 7.30 -3.24 1.24
C ASN A 67 8.78 -2.91 0.93
N ASN A 68 9.26 -1.72 1.27
CA ASN A 68 10.58 -1.23 0.88
C ASN A 68 10.75 -1.04 -0.64
N GLN A 69 11.69 -0.17 -0.98
CA GLN A 69 12.06 0.13 -2.35
C GLN A 69 12.91 -0.98 -2.98
N PHE A 70 12.85 -1.06 -4.31
CA PHE A 70 13.74 -1.88 -5.13
C PHE A 70 14.98 -1.07 -5.45
N ILE A 71 16.16 -1.68 -5.30
CA ILE A 71 17.45 -1.02 -5.51
C ILE A 71 18.24 -1.85 -6.51
N ILE A 72 18.50 -1.29 -7.69
CA ILE A 72 19.00 -2.01 -8.86
C ILE A 72 20.26 -1.32 -9.39
N PRO A 73 21.44 -1.96 -9.32
CA PRO A 73 22.66 -1.41 -9.88
C PRO A 73 22.66 -1.55 -11.40
N VAL A 74 23.10 -0.51 -12.09
CA VAL A 74 23.38 -0.54 -13.53
C VAL A 74 24.88 -0.73 -13.72
N ILE A 75 25.28 -1.86 -14.30
CA ILE A 75 26.68 -2.23 -14.49
C ILE A 75 27.15 -1.87 -15.90
N ARG A 76 28.27 -1.16 -16.01
CA ARG A 76 28.98 -0.86 -17.27
C ARG A 76 30.46 -1.10 -17.04
N ASP A 77 31.13 -1.77 -17.98
CA ASP A 77 32.56 -2.08 -17.90
C ASP A 77 32.98 -2.68 -16.53
N GLU A 78 32.19 -3.65 -16.05
CA GLU A 78 32.38 -4.34 -14.77
C GLU A 78 32.30 -3.45 -13.51
N LYS A 79 31.78 -2.22 -13.64
CA LYS A 79 31.62 -1.25 -12.56
C LYS A 79 30.17 -0.80 -12.43
N VAL A 80 29.78 -0.40 -11.22
CA VAL A 80 28.49 0.26 -11.00
C VAL A 80 28.56 1.66 -11.60
N ALA A 81 27.81 1.89 -12.67
CA ALA A 81 27.71 3.20 -13.33
C ALA A 81 26.59 4.06 -12.74
N ALA A 82 25.50 3.42 -12.31
CA ALA A 82 24.38 4.09 -11.67
C ALA A 82 23.65 3.15 -10.71
N LEU A 83 22.86 3.73 -9.81
CA LEU A 83 21.93 3.03 -8.95
C LEU A 83 20.51 3.52 -9.25
N VAL A 84 19.59 2.59 -9.52
CA VAL A 84 18.17 2.88 -9.73
C VAL A 84 17.40 2.46 -8.49
N VAL A 85 16.56 3.36 -7.99
CA VAL A 85 15.69 3.12 -6.83
C VAL A 85 14.24 3.28 -7.28
N MET A 86 13.40 2.30 -6.96
CA MET A 86 12.01 2.26 -7.41
C MET A 86 11.03 1.88 -6.30
N SER A 87 9.88 2.53 -6.30
CA SER A 87 8.70 2.13 -5.51
C SER A 87 7.67 1.49 -6.46
N ILE A 88 7.25 0.26 -6.15
CA ILE A 88 6.29 -0.50 -6.95
C ILE A 88 5.03 -0.78 -6.12
N SER A 89 3.87 -0.70 -6.76
CA SER A 89 2.59 -1.13 -6.20
C SER A 89 1.88 -2.06 -7.18
N ILE A 90 1.08 -2.99 -6.67
CA ILE A 90 0.29 -3.92 -7.46
C ILE A 90 -1.17 -3.47 -7.38
N GLU A 91 -1.82 -3.33 -8.53
CA GLU A 91 -3.27 -3.17 -8.61
C GLU A 91 -3.91 -4.54 -8.57
N ALA A 92 -4.75 -4.75 -7.58
CA ALA A 92 -5.43 -6.01 -7.31
C ALA A 92 -6.93 -5.86 -7.48
N MET A 93 -7.59 -6.98 -7.78
CA MET A 93 -9.04 -7.08 -7.66
C MET A 93 -9.49 -6.76 -6.23
N PRO A 94 -10.72 -6.26 -6.05
CA PRO A 94 -11.33 -6.12 -4.73
C PRO A 94 -11.24 -7.43 -3.93
N GLY A 95 -10.84 -7.36 -2.67
CA GLY A 95 -10.56 -8.51 -1.80
C GLY A 95 -9.25 -9.26 -2.10
N GLY A 96 -8.44 -8.77 -3.02
CA GLY A 96 -7.21 -9.43 -3.49
C GLY A 96 -5.97 -9.13 -2.67
N GLN A 97 -6.01 -8.10 -1.82
CA GLN A 97 -4.85 -7.60 -1.09
C GLN A 97 -4.15 -8.66 -0.23
N GLU A 98 -4.90 -9.48 0.50
CA GLU A 98 -4.34 -10.53 1.37
C GLU A 98 -3.54 -11.56 0.57
N ALA A 99 -4.04 -11.97 -0.60
CA ALA A 99 -3.34 -12.92 -1.48
C ALA A 99 -2.00 -12.34 -1.98
N ILE A 100 -1.96 -11.04 -2.29
CA ILE A 100 -0.73 -10.35 -2.68
C ILE A 100 0.26 -10.32 -1.52
N PHE A 101 -0.18 -10.00 -0.29
CA PHE A 101 0.72 -9.97 0.87
C PHE A 101 1.32 -11.34 1.18
N GLN A 102 0.54 -12.41 1.12
CA GLN A 102 1.05 -13.77 1.34
C GLN A 102 2.11 -14.18 0.32
N LEU A 103 1.98 -13.71 -0.93
CA LEU A 103 2.91 -13.99 -2.02
C LEU A 103 3.99 -12.92 -2.18
N GLU A 104 4.00 -11.86 -1.36
CA GLU A 104 4.92 -10.73 -1.50
C GLU A 104 6.40 -11.16 -1.57
N PRO A 105 6.88 -12.11 -0.74
CA PRO A 105 8.27 -12.57 -0.82
C PRO A 105 8.62 -13.13 -2.21
N LYS A 106 7.70 -13.87 -2.84
CA LYS A 106 7.92 -14.44 -4.17
C LYS A 106 7.74 -13.41 -5.29
N LEU A 107 6.76 -12.51 -5.16
CA LEU A 107 6.59 -11.39 -6.08
C LEU A 107 7.84 -10.49 -6.12
N ARG A 108 8.43 -10.22 -4.95
CA ARG A 108 9.66 -9.43 -4.83
C ARG A 108 10.85 -10.09 -5.52
N ASP A 109 11.01 -11.41 -5.34
CA ASP A 109 12.05 -12.20 -6.00
C ASP A 109 11.97 -12.08 -7.53
N GLU A 110 10.77 -12.31 -8.09
CA GLU A 110 10.55 -12.21 -9.54
C GLU A 110 10.69 -10.77 -10.07
N PHE A 111 10.21 -9.76 -9.32
CA PHE A 111 10.41 -8.35 -9.69
C PHE A 111 11.88 -7.97 -9.70
N ASN A 112 12.68 -8.41 -8.73
CA ASN A 112 14.13 -8.18 -8.74
C ASN A 112 14.77 -8.78 -10.00
N GLN A 113 14.39 -10.01 -10.37
CA GLN A 113 14.89 -10.65 -11.58
C GLN A 113 14.57 -9.83 -12.84
N VAL A 114 13.31 -9.42 -13.01
CA VAL A 114 12.89 -8.57 -14.15
C VAL A 114 13.65 -7.26 -14.17
N LEU A 115 13.83 -6.61 -13.02
CA LEU A 115 14.53 -5.33 -12.93
C LEU A 115 16.01 -5.46 -13.25
N PHE A 116 16.68 -6.53 -12.79
CA PHE A 116 18.08 -6.80 -13.15
C PHE A 116 18.23 -7.10 -14.64
N GLU A 117 17.33 -7.89 -15.23
CA GLU A 117 17.33 -8.16 -16.66
C GLU A 117 17.12 -6.86 -17.47
N HIS A 118 16.18 -6.02 -17.06
CA HIS A 118 15.94 -4.72 -17.67
C HIS A 118 17.18 -3.80 -17.60
N ALA A 119 17.88 -3.78 -16.46
CA ALA A 119 19.13 -3.04 -16.31
C ALA A 119 20.24 -3.56 -17.25
N ASN A 120 20.39 -4.88 -17.32
CA ASN A 120 21.38 -5.55 -18.17
C ASN A 120 21.10 -5.33 -19.66
N ALA A 121 19.83 -5.26 -20.05
CA ALA A 121 19.40 -4.94 -21.42
C ALA A 121 19.54 -3.44 -21.78
N GLY A 122 20.02 -2.59 -20.87
CA GLY A 122 20.15 -1.15 -21.11
C GLY A 122 18.85 -0.37 -20.99
N GLY A 123 17.82 -0.97 -20.37
CA GLY A 123 16.54 -0.34 -20.12
C GLY A 123 16.67 0.97 -19.32
N PHE A 124 17.61 1.04 -18.38
CA PHE A 124 17.88 2.24 -17.57
C PHE A 124 18.89 3.24 -18.18
N ASP A 125 19.38 3.03 -19.40
CA ASP A 125 20.28 3.97 -20.07
C ASP A 125 19.55 5.16 -20.71
N GLY A 126 20.27 6.26 -20.93
CA GLY A 126 19.76 7.43 -21.64
C GLY A 126 18.45 7.96 -21.04
N VAL A 127 17.45 8.25 -21.88
CA VAL A 127 16.11 8.67 -21.45
C VAL A 127 15.31 7.47 -20.93
N PHE A 128 15.71 6.96 -19.77
CA PHE A 128 15.15 5.75 -19.16
C PHE A 128 13.66 5.85 -18.83
N THR A 129 13.15 7.06 -18.60
CA THR A 129 11.73 7.33 -18.35
C THR A 129 10.89 7.48 -19.61
N SER A 130 11.44 7.26 -20.80
CA SER A 130 10.67 7.32 -22.04
C SER A 130 9.52 6.30 -22.04
N SER A 131 8.38 6.67 -22.64
CA SER A 131 7.15 5.87 -22.61
C SER A 131 7.34 4.43 -23.07
N ASN A 132 8.16 4.20 -24.11
CA ASN A 132 8.43 2.86 -24.63
C ASN A 132 9.19 1.99 -23.61
N LYS A 133 10.29 2.50 -23.05
CA LYS A 133 11.09 1.77 -22.03
C LYS A 133 10.25 1.45 -20.79
N MET A 134 9.44 2.42 -20.40
CA MET A 134 8.53 2.33 -19.26
C MET A 134 7.34 1.40 -19.49
N LEU A 135 6.88 1.25 -20.72
CA LEU A 135 5.86 0.27 -21.11
C LEU A 135 6.43 -1.14 -21.00
N ILE A 136 7.58 -1.39 -21.65
CA ILE A 136 8.27 -2.70 -21.61
C ILE A 136 8.49 -3.15 -20.17
N LEU A 137 9.00 -2.28 -19.30
CA LEU A 137 9.24 -2.63 -17.90
C LEU A 137 7.94 -2.97 -17.15
N ARG A 138 6.87 -2.18 -17.34
CA ARG A 138 5.57 -2.45 -16.70
C ARG A 138 4.97 -3.77 -17.17
N ASP A 139 5.05 -4.05 -18.47
CA ASP A 139 4.52 -5.28 -19.05
C ASP A 139 5.25 -6.49 -18.48
N SER A 140 6.59 -6.48 -18.44
CA SER A 140 7.37 -7.58 -17.85
C SER A 140 7.08 -7.78 -16.36
N LEU A 141 6.93 -6.69 -15.59
CA LEU A 141 6.56 -6.79 -14.17
C LEU A 141 5.14 -7.35 -14.01
N TYR A 142 4.20 -6.93 -14.84
CA TYR A 142 2.83 -7.44 -14.83
C TYR A 142 2.78 -8.92 -15.18
N GLU A 143 3.50 -9.37 -16.20
CA GLU A 143 3.55 -10.77 -16.60
C GLU A 143 4.01 -11.68 -15.46
N VAL A 144 5.09 -11.32 -14.76
CA VAL A 144 5.57 -12.13 -13.62
C VAL A 144 4.65 -12.01 -12.40
N ALA A 145 4.05 -10.84 -12.15
CA ALA A 145 3.06 -10.68 -11.08
C ALA A 145 1.84 -11.59 -11.32
N HIS A 146 1.31 -11.56 -12.55
CA HIS A 146 0.17 -12.38 -12.95
C HIS A 146 0.52 -13.88 -12.96
N LYS A 147 1.76 -14.26 -13.29
CA LYS A 147 2.22 -15.65 -13.19
C LYS A 147 2.26 -16.15 -11.73
N VAL A 148 2.64 -15.29 -10.79
CA VAL A 148 2.77 -15.65 -9.36
C VAL A 148 1.43 -15.62 -8.63
N ALA A 149 0.70 -14.51 -8.75
CA ALA A 149 -0.52 -14.26 -7.98
C ALA A 149 -1.81 -14.53 -8.78
N GLY A 150 -1.71 -14.80 -10.08
CA GLY A 150 -2.84 -15.15 -10.93
C GLY A 150 -3.72 -13.94 -11.28
N PRO A 151 -5.01 -14.19 -11.59
CA PRO A 151 -5.92 -13.18 -12.15
C PRO A 151 -6.32 -12.08 -11.16
N VAL A 152 -5.90 -12.21 -9.89
CA VAL A 152 -6.07 -11.17 -8.86
C VAL A 152 -5.30 -9.91 -9.21
N VAL A 153 -4.20 -10.02 -9.97
CA VAL A 153 -3.41 -8.88 -10.43
C VAL A 153 -4.05 -8.26 -11.67
N LYS A 154 -4.35 -6.96 -11.60
CA LYS A 154 -4.85 -6.15 -12.71
C LYS A 154 -3.78 -5.29 -13.34
N GLY A 155 -2.76 -4.93 -12.58
CA GLY A 155 -1.69 -4.07 -13.07
C GLY A 155 -0.51 -3.97 -12.11
N VAL A 156 0.57 -3.40 -12.60
CA VAL A 156 1.73 -3.01 -11.79
C VAL A 156 2.03 -1.54 -12.03
N LEU A 157 2.11 -0.79 -10.94
CA LEU A 157 2.39 0.64 -10.92
C LEU A 157 3.80 0.87 -10.43
N ILE A 158 4.57 1.65 -11.19
CA ILE A 158 5.82 2.25 -10.74
C ILE A 158 5.47 3.64 -10.23
N SER A 159 5.34 3.79 -8.91
CA SER A 159 4.93 5.05 -8.29
C SER A 159 6.08 6.04 -8.16
N GLU A 160 7.31 5.54 -8.02
CA GLU A 160 8.51 6.36 -7.95
C GLU A 160 9.66 5.66 -8.67
N ILE A 161 10.49 6.44 -9.35
CA ILE A 161 11.75 5.98 -9.93
C ILE A 161 12.78 7.10 -9.84
N VAL A 162 13.96 6.77 -9.31
CA VAL A 162 15.11 7.66 -9.21
C VAL A 162 16.31 6.91 -9.77
N ARG A 163 17.15 7.61 -10.54
CA ARG A 163 18.44 7.12 -10.98
C ARG A 163 19.52 8.06 -10.45
N GLN A 164 20.50 7.50 -9.77
CA GLN A 164 21.67 8.19 -9.29
C GLN A 164 22.89 7.69 -10.07
N ASP A 165 23.52 8.58 -10.82
CA ASP A 165 24.77 8.29 -11.51
C ASP A 165 25.96 8.43 -10.53
N ASN A 166 27.01 7.65 -10.78
CA ASN A 166 28.26 7.69 -10.02
C ASN A 166 29.29 8.66 -10.61
#